data_AF-A0A8B6USP4-F1
#
_entry.id   AF-A0A8B6USP4-F1
#
_cell.length_a   1.000
_cell.length_b   1.000
_cell.length_c   1.000
_cell.angle_alpha   90.00
_cell.angle_beta   90.00
_cell.angle_gamma   90.00
#
_symmetry.space_group_name_H-M   'P 1'
#
loop_
_entity.id
_entity.type
_entity.pdbx_description
1 polymer ?
#
loop_
_entity_poly.entity_id
_entity_poly.type
_entity_poly.pdbx_seq_one_letter_code
_entity_poly.pdbx_strand_id
1 'polypeptide(L)'
;MTTTQLVTSIGALVFGCIAIRLAGASGPACEQAWRDNPISSSCKATVSAMDAGRPPRAMSEPQGNGRCRITVTCRNAYGGGTPNEIEDASVDDVKHFHVCNGVLQSQSCGDLFRP
;
A
#
# COMPACT_ATOMS: atom_id res chain seq x y z
N MET A 1 -14.40 37.61 -46.80
CA MET A 1 -13.46 36.59 -47.32
C MET A 1 -12.25 36.58 -46.39
N THR A 2 -12.31 35.87 -45.27
CA THR A 2 -11.77 34.50 -45.06
C THR A 2 -10.28 34.36 -45.37
N THR A 3 -9.44 34.49 -44.33
CA THR A 3 -8.30 33.58 -44.15
C THR A 3 -7.95 33.54 -42.67
N THR A 4 -8.48 32.49 -42.05
CA THR A 4 -8.32 32.04 -40.68
C THR A 4 -7.06 31.18 -40.59
N GLN A 5 -6.52 31.06 -39.37
CA GLN A 5 -5.58 30.02 -38.91
C GLN A 5 -4.13 30.15 -39.36
N LEU A 6 -3.24 30.60 -38.46
CA LEU A 6 -1.91 30.00 -38.29
C LEU A 6 -1.08 30.59 -37.14
N VAL A 7 -1.64 31.00 -36.00
CA VAL A 7 -0.77 31.25 -34.81
C VAL A 7 -1.48 30.90 -33.50
N THR A 8 -2.14 29.75 -33.44
CA THR A 8 -2.73 29.18 -32.20
C THR A 8 -2.06 27.85 -31.87
N SER A 9 -0.74 27.77 -32.01
CA SER A 9 0.00 26.51 -31.85
C SER A 9 1.27 26.63 -31.00
N ILE A 10 1.49 27.76 -30.32
CA ILE A 10 2.63 27.95 -29.39
C ILE A 10 2.15 28.04 -27.92
N GLY A 11 0.84 28.14 -27.68
CA GLY A 11 0.27 28.23 -26.32
C GLY A 11 0.07 26.90 -25.58
N ALA A 12 0.22 25.74 -26.24
CA ALA A 12 -0.22 24.46 -25.69
C ALA A 12 0.90 23.55 -25.14
N LEU A 13 2.19 23.92 -25.30
CA LEU A 13 3.31 23.05 -24.93
C LEU A 13 4.05 23.45 -23.64
N VAL A 14 3.66 24.55 -22.98
CA VAL A 14 4.30 25.00 -21.72
C VAL A 14 3.48 24.62 -20.48
N PHE A 15 2.27 24.08 -20.65
CA PHE A 15 1.47 23.50 -19.55
C PHE A 15 1.86 22.05 -19.19
N GLY A 16 2.96 21.53 -19.76
CA GLY A 16 3.43 20.16 -19.55
C GLY A 16 4.30 19.95 -18.31
N CYS A 17 4.60 20.97 -17.49
CA CYS A 17 5.56 20.85 -16.39
C CYS A 17 5.16 21.56 -15.08
N ILE A 18 3.90 21.98 -14.93
CA ILE A 18 3.44 22.56 -13.65
C ILE A 18 2.87 21.43 -12.79
N ALA A 19 3.78 20.84 -12.02
CA ALA A 19 3.53 20.37 -10.67
C ALA A 19 2.31 19.44 -10.52
N ILE A 20 2.51 18.18 -10.91
CA ILE A 20 1.88 17.04 -10.25
C ILE A 20 2.35 17.07 -8.78
N ARG A 21 1.78 17.96 -7.97
CA ARG A 21 1.80 17.87 -6.52
C ARG A 21 0.81 16.77 -6.16
N LEU A 22 1.20 15.52 -6.38
CA LEU A 22 0.54 14.34 -5.82
C LEU A 22 0.84 14.31 -4.32
N ALA A 23 0.29 15.26 -3.58
CA ALA A 23 0.35 15.33 -2.13
C ALA A 23 -1.09 15.30 -1.62
N GLY A 24 -1.58 14.10 -1.27
CA GLY A 24 -2.88 13.97 -0.61
C GLY A 24 -3.66 12.66 -0.82
N ALA A 25 -3.21 11.73 -1.66
CA ALA A 25 -3.93 10.48 -1.90
C ALA A 25 -3.32 9.29 -1.16
N SER A 26 -3.10 9.41 0.16
CA SER A 26 -2.60 8.28 0.96
C SER A 26 -3.63 7.16 1.14
N GLY A 27 -4.93 7.50 1.05
CA GLY A 27 -6.05 6.55 1.14
C GLY A 27 -6.01 5.42 0.11
N PRO A 28 -6.18 5.71 -1.19
CA PRO A 28 -6.15 4.68 -2.21
C PRO A 28 -4.74 4.08 -2.41
N ALA A 29 -3.67 4.80 -2.06
CA ALA A 29 -2.31 4.32 -2.27
C ALA A 29 -1.94 3.15 -1.34
N CYS A 30 -2.34 3.18 -0.07
CA CYS A 30 -2.05 2.08 0.87
C CYS A 30 -2.83 0.81 0.53
N GLU A 31 -4.12 0.95 0.24
CA GLU A 31 -4.97 -0.20 -0.12
C GLU A 31 -4.54 -0.82 -1.45
N GLN A 32 -4.20 0.03 -2.43
CA GLN A 32 -3.70 -0.45 -3.71
C GLN A 32 -2.33 -1.12 -3.56
N ALA A 33 -1.39 -0.52 -2.83
CA ALA A 33 -0.08 -1.13 -2.59
C ALA A 33 -0.18 -2.47 -1.86
N TRP A 34 -1.10 -2.59 -0.91
CA TRP A 34 -1.36 -3.87 -0.26
C TRP A 34 -1.93 -4.89 -1.25
N ARG A 35 -2.94 -4.53 -2.05
CA ARG A 35 -3.53 -5.42 -3.06
C ARG A 35 -2.52 -5.86 -4.11
N ASP A 36 -1.63 -4.98 -4.53
CA ASP A 36 -0.61 -5.26 -5.54
C ASP A 36 0.53 -6.14 -4.99
N ASN A 37 0.71 -6.21 -3.67
CA ASN A 37 1.68 -7.12 -3.07
C ASN A 37 1.19 -8.57 -3.18
N PRO A 38 1.96 -9.49 -3.80
CA PRO A 38 1.58 -10.90 -3.94
C PRO A 38 1.23 -11.61 -2.62
N ILE A 39 1.82 -11.18 -1.51
CA ILE A 39 1.58 -11.78 -0.19
C ILE A 39 0.16 -11.53 0.32
N SER A 40 -0.54 -10.51 -0.18
CA SER A 40 -1.87 -10.12 0.32
C SER A 40 -2.86 -11.28 0.28
N SER A 41 -2.77 -12.14 -0.75
CA SER A 41 -3.57 -13.36 -0.91
C SER A 41 -3.37 -14.40 0.20
N SER A 42 -2.21 -14.38 0.87
CA SER A 42 -1.88 -15.28 1.98
C SER A 42 -2.31 -14.74 3.34
N CYS A 43 -2.82 -13.51 3.38
CA CYS A 43 -3.18 -12.78 4.58
C CYS A 43 -4.67 -12.44 4.59
N LYS A 44 -5.20 -12.18 5.78
CA LYS A 44 -6.58 -11.74 6.00
C LYS A 44 -6.62 -10.66 7.06
N ALA A 45 -7.72 -9.90 7.13
CA ALA A 45 -7.96 -8.99 8.23
C ALA A 45 -7.86 -9.72 9.58
N THR A 46 -7.16 -9.12 10.53
CA THR A 46 -7.11 -9.65 11.89
C THR A 46 -8.48 -9.53 12.54
N VAL A 47 -8.93 -10.63 13.14
CA VAL A 47 -10.17 -10.71 13.92
C VAL A 47 -9.80 -11.06 15.35
N SER A 48 -10.24 -10.24 16.30
CA SER A 48 -10.09 -10.53 17.73
C SER A 48 -11.37 -11.21 18.23
N ALA A 49 -11.23 -12.23 19.08
CA ALA A 49 -12.36 -12.85 19.77
C ALA A 49 -13.09 -11.84 20.69
N MET A 50 -12.40 -10.81 21.16
CA MET A 50 -13.00 -9.72 21.95
C MET A 50 -13.82 -8.75 21.09
N ASP A 51 -13.59 -8.72 19.78
CA ASP A 51 -14.33 -7.90 18.81
C ASP A 51 -15.48 -8.70 18.15
N ALA A 52 -15.96 -9.78 18.79
CA ALA A 52 -17.04 -10.61 18.26
C ALA A 52 -18.29 -9.76 17.96
N GLY A 53 -18.67 -9.69 16.68
CA GLY A 53 -19.81 -8.91 16.19
C GLY A 53 -19.44 -7.56 15.54
N ARG A 54 -18.18 -7.12 15.64
CA ARG A 54 -17.67 -5.99 14.85
C ARG A 54 -17.10 -6.52 13.52
N PRO A 55 -17.34 -5.84 12.38
CA PRO A 55 -16.66 -6.20 11.13
C PRO A 55 -15.13 -6.20 11.33
N PRO A 56 -14.40 -7.11 10.65
CA PRO A 56 -12.95 -7.12 10.67
C PRO A 56 -12.40 -5.74 10.29
N ARG A 57 -11.31 -5.33 10.93
CA ARG A 57 -10.60 -4.09 10.54
C ARG A 57 -10.11 -4.21 9.11
N ALA A 58 -9.95 -3.08 8.44
CA ALA A 58 -9.31 -3.08 7.12
C ALA A 58 -7.88 -3.63 7.25
N MET A 59 -7.44 -4.40 6.25
CA MET A 59 -6.09 -4.97 6.23
C MET A 59 -5.01 -3.90 6.14
N SER A 60 -5.33 -2.79 5.46
CA SER A 60 -4.48 -1.62 5.30
C SER A 60 -5.30 -0.35 5.49
N GLU A 61 -4.81 0.59 6.28
CA GLU A 61 -5.44 1.88 6.54
C GLU A 61 -4.46 3.02 6.30
N PRO A 62 -4.86 4.11 5.64
CA PRO A 62 -4.02 5.29 5.51
C PRO A 62 -3.87 6.00 6.86
N GLN A 63 -2.66 6.50 7.13
CA GLN A 63 -2.38 7.41 8.23
C GLN A 63 -2.24 8.84 7.70
N GLY A 64 -2.47 9.83 8.58
CA GLY A 64 -2.51 11.26 8.22
C GLY A 64 -1.19 11.85 7.69
N ASN A 65 -0.09 11.11 7.83
CA ASN A 65 1.26 11.46 7.38
C ASN A 65 1.64 10.81 6.03
N GLY A 66 0.70 10.19 5.32
CA GLY A 66 1.00 9.47 4.08
C GLY A 66 1.58 8.07 4.28
N ARG A 67 1.56 7.56 5.51
CA ARG A 67 1.94 6.20 5.85
C ARG A 67 0.72 5.28 5.86
N CYS A 68 0.99 3.99 5.98
CA CYS A 68 0.02 2.92 6.01
C CYS A 68 0.14 2.19 7.35
N ARG A 69 -1.00 1.91 7.98
CA ARG A 69 -1.11 0.91 9.02
C ARG A 69 -1.56 -0.40 8.39
N ILE A 70 -0.84 -1.49 8.64
CA ILE A 70 -1.18 -2.83 8.17
C ILE A 70 -1.55 -3.68 9.38
N THR A 71 -2.77 -4.22 9.39
CA THR A 71 -3.26 -5.10 10.46
C THR A 71 -3.82 -6.38 9.85
N VAL A 72 -2.99 -7.43 9.83
CA VAL A 72 -3.30 -8.66 9.08
C VAL A 72 -2.86 -9.91 9.81
N THR A 73 -3.55 -11.01 9.54
CA THR A 73 -3.15 -12.35 9.96
C THR A 73 -2.74 -13.13 8.72
N CYS A 74 -1.46 -13.49 8.64
CA CYS A 74 -0.90 -14.21 7.49
C CYS A 74 -0.71 -15.70 7.80
N ARG A 75 -0.91 -16.55 6.79
CA ARG A 75 -0.75 -18.00 6.93
C ARG A 75 0.70 -18.38 7.21
N ASN A 76 0.89 -19.30 8.13
CA ASN A 76 2.17 -19.96 8.38
C ASN A 76 2.20 -21.38 7.80
N ALA A 77 3.35 -22.05 7.89
CA ALA A 77 3.54 -23.40 7.34
C ALA A 77 2.62 -24.47 7.95
N TYR A 78 2.04 -24.20 9.12
CA TYR A 78 1.18 -25.12 9.86
C TYR A 78 -0.31 -24.85 9.62
N GLY A 79 -0.65 -24.00 8.65
CA GLY A 79 -2.03 -23.59 8.35
C GLY A 79 -2.64 -22.63 9.38
N GLY A 80 -1.92 -22.30 10.45
CA GLY A 80 -2.26 -21.28 11.42
C GLY A 80 -2.02 -19.86 10.87
N GLY A 81 -2.55 -18.87 11.57
CA GLY A 81 -2.36 -17.46 11.23
C GLY A 81 -1.61 -16.72 12.33
N THR A 82 -0.55 -16.00 11.98
CA THR A 82 0.15 -15.11 12.91
C THR A 82 -0.36 -13.68 12.73
N PRO A 83 -0.86 -13.00 13.79
CA PRO A 83 -1.22 -11.60 13.72
C PRO A 83 0.01 -10.71 13.51
N ASN A 84 -0.10 -9.74 12.62
CA ASN A 84 0.91 -8.73 12.32
C ASN A 84 0.25 -7.36 12.38
N GLU A 85 0.91 -6.46 13.08
CA GLU A 85 0.52 -5.06 13.19
C GLU A 85 1.76 -4.21 12.88
N ILE A 86 1.74 -3.56 11.72
CA ILE A 86 2.80 -2.66 11.28
C ILE A 86 2.20 -1.26 11.23
N GLU A 87 2.78 -0.35 12.00
CA GLU A 87 2.44 1.07 11.98
C GLU A 87 3.45 1.84 11.14
N ASP A 88 3.04 2.99 10.61
CA ASP A 88 3.92 3.90 9.88
C ASP A 88 4.69 3.25 8.71
N ALA A 89 4.12 2.27 7.99
CA ALA A 89 4.74 1.74 6.78
C ALA A 89 4.63 2.76 5.63
N SER A 90 5.68 2.99 4.84
CA SER A 90 5.49 3.73 3.58
C SER A 90 4.76 2.87 2.56
N VAL A 91 4.12 3.51 1.57
CA VAL A 91 3.50 2.80 0.43
C VAL A 91 4.53 1.92 -0.29
N ASP A 92 5.80 2.33 -0.30
CA ASP A 92 6.89 1.56 -0.90
C ASP A 92 7.24 0.33 -0.04
N ASP A 93 7.34 0.48 1.28
CA ASP A 93 7.56 -0.64 2.21
C ASP A 93 6.45 -1.70 2.05
N VAL A 94 5.20 -1.27 1.89
CA VAL A 94 4.05 -2.17 1.70
C VAL A 94 4.22 -3.08 0.49
N LYS A 95 4.80 -2.59 -0.60
CA LYS A 95 5.06 -3.38 -1.82
C LYS A 95 6.18 -4.40 -1.64
N HIS A 96 7.11 -4.10 -0.73
CA HIS A 96 8.30 -4.92 -0.47
C HIS A 96 8.15 -5.82 0.75
N PHE A 97 7.00 -5.82 1.42
CA PHE A 97 6.78 -6.78 2.50
C PHE A 97 6.83 -8.23 1.99
N HIS A 98 7.39 -9.08 2.83
CA HIS A 98 7.49 -10.52 2.69
C HIS A 98 6.76 -11.19 3.86
N VAL A 99 6.26 -12.41 3.64
CA VAL A 99 5.70 -13.27 4.71
C VAL A 99 6.68 -14.38 5.02
N CYS A 100 7.23 -14.35 6.22
CA CYS A 100 8.21 -15.30 6.73
C CYS A 100 7.58 -16.10 7.86
N ASN A 101 7.14 -17.33 7.57
CA ASN A 101 6.42 -18.19 8.52
C ASN A 101 5.21 -17.50 9.20
N GLY A 102 4.43 -16.75 8.43
CA GLY A 102 3.28 -15.99 8.89
C GLY A 102 3.60 -14.60 9.46
N VAL A 103 4.88 -14.23 9.60
CA VAL A 103 5.31 -12.91 10.07
C VAL A 103 5.57 -11.98 8.89
N LEU A 104 5.03 -10.77 8.92
CA LEU A 104 5.29 -9.74 7.92
C LEU A 104 6.66 -9.09 8.18
N GLN A 105 7.49 -8.97 7.15
CA GLN A 105 8.84 -8.39 7.27
C GLN A 105 9.18 -7.55 6.05
N SER A 106 9.93 -6.47 6.21
CA SER A 106 10.42 -5.64 5.11
C SER A 106 11.64 -6.23 4.39
N GLN A 107 12.36 -7.15 5.05
CA GLN A 107 13.51 -7.84 4.47
C GLN A 107 13.09 -9.23 4.00
N SER A 108 13.87 -9.79 3.08
CA SER A 108 13.71 -11.17 2.66
C SER A 108 13.91 -12.11 3.85
N CYS A 109 13.16 -13.22 3.89
CA CYS A 109 13.19 -14.19 5.00
C CYS A 109 14.57 -14.80 5.27
N GLY A 110 15.51 -14.71 4.32
CA GLY A 110 16.89 -15.17 4.46
C GLY A 110 17.89 -14.12 4.92
N ASP A 111 17.56 -12.82 4.86
CA ASP A 111 18.51 -11.75 5.19
C ASP A 111 18.62 -11.49 6.70
N LEU A 112 17.66 -11.96 7.51
CA LEU A 112 17.72 -11.89 8.98
C LEU A 112 18.85 -12.74 9.61
N PHE A 113 19.43 -13.66 8.86
CA PHE A 113 20.52 -14.54 9.31
C PHE A 113 21.86 -14.20 8.65
N ARG A 114 21.94 -13.07 7.93
CA ARG A 114 23.17 -12.62 7.31
C ARG A 114 24.03 -11.89 8.36
N PRO A 115 25.25 -12.37 8.66
CA PRO A 115 26.10 -11.82 9.72
C PRO A 115 26.64 -10.43 9.39
#